data_AF-A0A8C6WBJ7-F1
#
_entry.id   AF-A0A8C6WBJ7-F1
#
_cell.length_a   1.000
_cell.length_b   1.000
_cell.length_c   1.000
_cell.angle_alpha   90.00
_cell.angle_beta   90.00
_cell.angle_gamma   90.00
#
_symmetry.space_group_name_H-M   'P 1'
#
loop_
_entity.id
_entity.type
_entity.pdbx_description
1 polymer ?
#
loop_
_entity_poly.entity_id
_entity_poly.type
_entity_poly.pdbx_seq_one_letter_code
_entity_poly.pdbx_strand_id
1 'polypeptide(L)' 'NLVDLSGTWNLLSSDNFEGYTLALSLVTWDNDKLTCVQKGEKKSRGWRHRIKGDQLHLEMFCQGQVCKQMFQRA' A
#
# COMPACT_ATOMS: atom_id res chain seq x y z
N ASN A 1 -0.22 23.71 7.72
CA ASN A 1 -0.69 22.60 8.56
C ASN A 1 -0.47 21.29 7.85
N LEU A 2 0.60 20.59 8.18
CA LEU A 2 0.80 19.20 7.77
C LEU A 2 -0.17 18.35 8.61
N VAL A 3 -0.88 17.45 7.96
CA VAL A 3 -1.72 16.47 8.65
C VAL A 3 -0.79 15.45 9.31
N ASP A 4 -0.90 15.25 10.62
CA ASP A 4 -0.08 14.30 11.36
C ASP A 4 -0.54 12.85 11.07
N LEU A 5 0.36 12.07 10.48
CA LEU A 5 0.18 10.66 10.14
C LEU A 5 0.81 9.72 11.18
N SER A 6 1.51 10.26 12.17
CA SER A 6 2.20 9.46 13.19
C SER A 6 1.22 8.69 14.09
N GLY A 7 1.70 7.59 14.66
CA GLY A 7 0.92 6.71 15.55
C GLY A 7 0.67 5.32 14.97
N THR A 8 -0.14 4.55 15.70
CA THR A 8 -0.50 3.18 15.34
C THR A 8 -1.84 3.16 14.61
N TRP A 9 -1.90 2.40 13.52
CA TRP A 9 -3.06 2.31 12.64
C TRP A 9 -3.43 0.85 12.41
N ASN A 10 -4.67 0.47 12.73
CA ASN A 10 -5.21 -0.86 12.52
C ASN A 10 -5.82 -0.96 11.13
N LEU A 11 -5.42 -1.95 10.33
CA LEU A 11 -5.99 -2.19 9.00
C LEU A 11 -7.47 -2.61 9.13
N LEU A 12 -8.37 -1.85 8.52
CA LEU A 12 -9.80 -2.18 8.44
C LEU A 12 -10.15 -2.93 7.16
N SER A 13 -9.61 -2.48 6.02
CA SER A 13 -9.89 -3.08 4.72
C SER A 13 -8.75 -2.87 3.73
N SER A 14 -8.66 -3.76 2.74
CA SER A 14 -7.64 -3.73 1.71
C SER A 14 -8.20 -4.29 0.39
N ASP A 15 -8.35 -3.43 -0.61
CA ASP A 15 -8.89 -3.78 -1.91
C ASP A 15 -7.77 -3.85 -2.96
N ASN A 16 -7.79 -4.88 -3.80
CA ASN A 16 -6.84 -5.10 -4.91
C ASN A 16 -5.35 -5.11 -4.50
N PHE A 17 -5.04 -5.57 -3.29
CA PHE A 17 -3.66 -5.65 -2.81
C PHE A 17 -2.81 -6.61 -3.65
N GLU A 18 -3.37 -7.75 -4.06
CA GLU A 18 -2.68 -8.74 -4.89
C GLU A 18 -2.34 -8.18 -6.28
N GLY A 19 -3.31 -7.56 -6.96
CA GLY A 19 -3.09 -6.96 -8.29
C GLY A 19 -2.04 -5.84 -8.25
N TYR A 20 -2.09 -5.00 -7.22
CA TYR A 20 -1.04 -3.99 -6.98
C TYR A 20 0.32 -4.65 -6.71
N THR A 21 0.38 -5.68 -5.86
CA THR A 21 1.62 -6.41 -5.52
C THR A 21 2.26 -7.03 -6.75
N LEU A 22 1.48 -7.69 -7.61
CA LEU A 22 1.96 -8.25 -8.88
C LEU A 22 2.51 -7.17 -9.82
N ALA A 23 1.96 -5.96 -9.80
CA ALA A 23 2.46 -4.85 -10.61
C ALA A 23 3.75 -4.21 -10.07
N LEU A 24 4.02 -4.31 -8.76
CA LEU A 24 5.20 -3.69 -8.16
C LEU A 24 6.39 -4.62 -8.03
N SER A 25 6.10 -5.91 -7.81
CA SER A 25 7.04 -6.80 -7.16
C SER A 25 7.05 -8.16 -7.84
N LEU A 26 8.25 -8.70 -8.00
CA LEU A 26 8.41 -10.13 -8.19
C LEU A 26 8.33 -10.77 -6.79
N VAL A 27 7.28 -11.55 -6.55
CA VAL A 27 7.10 -12.31 -5.31
C VAL A 27 7.58 -13.73 -5.57
N THR A 28 8.55 -14.19 -4.78
CA THR A 28 9.14 -15.53 -4.89
C THR A 28 9.21 -16.20 -3.53
N TRP A 29 8.99 -17.52 -3.52
CA TRP A 29 9.31 -18.35 -2.36
C TRP A 29 10.81 -18.65 -2.35
N ASP A 30 11.45 -18.38 -1.22
CA ASP A 30 12.81 -18.81 -0.89
C ASP A 30 12.70 -19.73 0.34
N ASN A 31 12.58 -21.04 0.09
CA ASN A 31 12.23 -22.05 1.10
C ASN A 31 10.94 -21.70 1.86
N ASP A 32 11.06 -21.35 3.14
CA ASP A 32 9.97 -20.97 4.05
C ASP A 32 9.71 -19.45 4.08
N LYS A 33 10.45 -18.67 3.29
CA LYS A 33 10.36 -17.21 3.25
C LYS A 33 9.68 -16.71 1.98
N LEU A 34 8.66 -15.87 2.13
CA LEU A 34 8.10 -15.08 1.04
C LEU A 34 8.97 -13.82 0.82
N THR A 35 9.61 -13.72 -0.34
CA THR A 35 10.48 -12.60 -0.71
C THR A 35 9.80 -11.72 -1.74
N CYS A 36 9.93 -10.40 -1.58
CA CYS A 36 9.35 -9.40 -2.47
C CYS A 36 10.48 -8.47 -2.94
N VAL A 37 10.76 -8.48 -4.25
CA VAL A 37 11.80 -7.62 -4.83
C VAL A 37 11.18 -6.60 -5.78
N GLN A 38 11.41 -5.32 -5.50
CA GLN A 38 11.00 -4.20 -6.34
C GLN A 38 12.21 -3.63 -7.07
N LYS A 39 12.29 -3.84 -8.40
CA LYS A 39 13.38 -3.31 -9.23
C LYS A 39 12.89 -2.20 -10.16
N GLY A 40 13.72 -1.18 -10.32
CA GLY A 40 13.60 -0.13 -11.32
C GLY A 40 12.45 0.84 -11.11
N GLU A 41 12.45 1.89 -11.93
CA GLU A 41 11.32 2.80 -12.05
C GLU A 41 10.14 2.07 -12.72
N LYS A 42 8.93 2.32 -12.21
CA LYS A 42 7.69 1.85 -12.81
C LYS A 42 6.82 3.05 -13.13
N LYS A 43 6.12 2.99 -14.26
CA LYS A 43 5.23 4.05 -14.71
C LYS A 43 4.15 4.28 -13.65
N SER A 44 4.01 5.55 -13.27
CA SER A 44 3.00 6.01 -12.32
C SER A 44 3.01 5.23 -11.00
N ARG A 45 4.19 4.90 -10.47
CA ARG A 45 4.33 4.33 -9.12
C ARG A 45 4.23 5.44 -8.08
N GLY A 46 3.34 5.30 -7.11
CA GLY A 46 3.22 6.24 -6.01
C GLY A 46 2.16 5.85 -5.00
N TRP A 47 1.93 6.74 -4.04
CA TRP A 47 0.89 6.60 -3.04
C TRP A 47 0.26 7.95 -2.71
N ARG A 48 -0.97 7.93 -2.20
CA ARG A 48 -1.68 9.10 -1.66
C ARG A 48 -2.32 8.75 -0.33
N HIS A 49 -2.07 9.57 0.68
CA HIS A 49 -2.75 9.50 1.97
C HIS A 49 -3.83 10.57 2.09
N ARG A 50 -4.94 10.23 2.72
CA ARG A 50 -5.99 11.16 3.13
C ARG A 50 -6.50 10.78 4.51
N ILE A 51 -6.50 11.73 5.46
CA ILE A 51 -7.19 11.53 6.74
C ILE A 51 -8.63 11.99 6.64
N LYS A 52 -9.55 11.18 7.18
CA LYS A 52 -10.95 11.53 7.40
C LYS A 52 -11.34 11.13 8.82
N GLY A 53 -11.41 12.10 9.73
CA GLY A 53 -11.59 11.81 11.16
C GLY A 53 -10.44 10.94 11.68
N ASP A 54 -10.76 9.76 12.21
CA ASP A 54 -9.78 8.77 12.69
C ASP A 54 -9.47 7.66 11.70
N GLN A 55 -9.79 7.89 10.42
CA GLN A 55 -9.44 6.98 9.35
C GLN A 55 -8.31 7.51 8.48
N LEU A 56 -7.32 6.66 8.21
CA LEU A 56 -6.31 6.87 7.20
C LEU A 56 -6.68 6.11 5.94
N HIS A 57 -6.91 6.83 4.85
CA HIS A 57 -7.17 6.28 3.52
C HIS A 57 -5.86 6.31 2.73
N LEU A 58 -5.32 5.14 2.41
CA LEU A 58 -4.12 4.95 1.60
C LEU A 58 -4.50 4.42 0.22
N GLU A 59 -4.12 5.15 -0.83
CA GLU A 59 -4.17 4.66 -2.20
C GLU A 59 -2.77 4.44 -2.71
N MET A 60 -2.44 3.20 -3.06
CA MET A 60 -1.18 2.85 -3.69
C MET A 60 -1.42 2.51 -5.15
N PHE A 61 -0.62 3.04 -6.07
CA PHE A 61 -0.85 2.88 -7.51
C PHE A 61 0.47 2.65 -8.26
N CYS A 62 0.43 1.78 -9.28
CA CYS A 62 1.58 1.42 -10.11
C CYS A 62 1.11 0.71 -11.38
N GLN A 63 1.60 1.09 -12.57
CA GLN A 63 1.30 0.42 -13.85
C GLN A 63 -0.23 0.23 -14.10
N GLY A 64 -1.05 1.22 -13.72
CA GLY A 64 -2.52 1.17 -13.88
C GLY A 64 -3.25 0.37 -12.80
N GLN A 65 -2.54 -0.35 -11.93
CA GLN A 65 -3.11 -0.98 -10.75
C GLN A 65 -3.26 0.03 -9.62
N VAL A 66 -4.36 -0.08 -8.87
CA VAL A 66 -4.63 0.73 -7.68
C VAL A 66 -5.08 -0.20 -6.56
N CYS A 67 -4.37 -0.17 -5.43
CA CYS A 67 -4.79 -0.76 -4.17
C CYS A 67 -5.28 0.34 -3.23
N LYS A 68 -6.37 0.08 -2.52
CA LYS A 68 -6.93 1.00 -1.52
C LYS A 68 -6.96 0.31 -0.18
N GLN A 69 -6.44 0.99 0.83
CA GLN A 69 -6.46 0.52 2.21
C GLN A 69 -7.08 1.57 3.10
N MET A 70 -7.89 1.12 4.05
CA MET A 70 -8.43 1.95 5.11
C MET A 70 -7.88 1.46 6.43
N PHE A 71 -7.38 2.39 7.24
CA PHE A 71 -6.92 2.11 8.59
C PHE A 71 -7.68 2.95 9.60
N GLN A 72 -7.82 2.43 10.81
CA GLN A 72 -8.38 3.11 11.98
C GLN A 72 -7.25 3.43 12.95
N ARG A 73 -7.24 4.65 13.50
CA ARG A 73 -6.30 5.00 14.58
C ARG A 73 -6.54 4.08 15.77
N ALA A 74 -5.46 3.50 16.31
CA ALA A 74 -5.51 2.63 17.49
C ALA A 74 -5.87 3.41 18.76
#